data_AF-R8QJ14-F1
#
_entry.id   AF-R8QJ14-F1
#
_cell.length_a   1.000
_cell.length_b   1.000
_cell.length_c   1.000
_cell.angle_alpha   90.00
_cell.angle_beta   90.00
_cell.angle_gamma   90.00
#
_symmetry.space_group_name_H-M   'P 1'
#
loop_
_entity.id
_entity.type
_entity.pdbx_description
1 polymer ?
#
loop_
_entity_poly.entity_id
_entity_poly.type
_entity_poly.pdbx_seq_one_letter_code
_entity_poly.pdbx_strand_id
1 'polypeptide(L)'
;MQIDVGDLTGIPTGYDDLNRMTAGLQEGDLIIIGARPSMGKAAFVLNVAFHGASAHTATGVFSLEMGEEQLLKRMISSTGNIDVTKLKNPKKLCNLKDWEKISQAMGLINDLPLEIYDKANVTMQEIYAKTRKLKRKYPDKKVLIAIDYLQLIVGDPKHKGNRMQEIEKYYIC
;
A
#
# COMPACT_ATOMS: atom_id res chain seq x y z
N MET A 1 -13.36 22.34 6.97
CA MET A 1 -12.70 22.82 5.74
C MET A 1 -12.07 21.61 5.09
N GLN A 2 -12.69 21.13 4.01
CA GLN A 2 -12.22 19.98 3.24
C GLN A 2 -11.02 20.45 2.41
N ILE A 3 -9.86 19.79 2.55
CA ILE A 3 -8.67 20.15 1.78
C ILE A 3 -8.86 19.55 0.39
N ASP A 4 -8.86 20.38 -0.64
CA ASP A 4 -8.90 19.90 -2.01
C ASP A 4 -7.57 19.21 -2.33
N VAL A 5 -7.61 18.05 -3.00
CA VAL A 5 -6.39 17.25 -3.26
C VAL A 5 -5.35 18.05 -4.06
N GLY A 6 -5.81 19.07 -4.81
CA GLY A 6 -4.95 20.00 -5.56
C GLY A 6 -4.09 20.94 -4.70
N ASP A 7 -4.40 21.14 -3.43
CA ASP A 7 -3.63 22.01 -2.52
C ASP A 7 -2.52 21.26 -1.76
N LEU A 8 -2.44 19.94 -1.89
CA LEU A 8 -1.43 19.13 -1.22
C LEU A 8 -0.10 19.15 -2.00
N THR A 9 0.99 19.44 -1.31
CA THR A 9 2.35 19.37 -1.90
C THR A 9 2.82 17.91 -2.03
N GLY A 10 2.36 17.05 -1.13
CA GLY A 10 2.72 15.63 -1.04
C GLY A 10 1.68 14.69 -1.64
N ILE A 11 1.91 13.39 -1.48
CA ILE A 11 0.99 12.33 -1.89
C ILE A 11 -0.16 12.25 -0.87
N PRO A 12 -1.43 12.25 -1.30
CA PRO A 12 -2.56 12.20 -0.36
C PRO A 12 -2.64 10.84 0.35
N THR A 13 -2.98 10.90 1.63
CA THR A 13 -3.14 9.69 2.48
C THR A 13 -4.55 9.11 2.47
N GLY A 14 -5.53 9.86 1.96
CA GLY A 14 -6.96 9.54 2.09
C GLY A 14 -7.58 9.92 3.45
N TYR A 15 -6.80 10.52 4.35
CA TYR A 15 -7.26 10.99 5.66
C TYR A 15 -7.05 12.50 5.76
N ASP A 16 -8.13 13.27 5.80
CA ASP A 16 -8.08 14.74 5.77
C ASP A 16 -7.28 15.34 6.93
N ASP A 17 -7.47 14.83 8.14
CA ASP A 17 -6.74 15.33 9.30
C ASP A 17 -5.24 15.02 9.21
N LEU A 18 -4.87 13.85 8.68
CA LEU A 18 -3.46 13.51 8.47
C LEU A 18 -2.85 14.38 7.36
N ASN A 19 -3.55 14.54 6.25
CA ASN A 19 -3.13 15.43 5.16
C ASN A 19 -2.97 16.89 5.65
N ARG A 20 -3.84 17.36 6.55
CA ARG A 20 -3.71 18.70 7.16
C ARG A 20 -2.44 18.83 7.99
N MET A 21 -2.05 17.77 8.69
CA MET A 21 -0.86 17.76 9.54
C MET A 21 0.44 17.62 8.73
N THR A 22 0.42 16.90 7.61
CA THR A 22 1.66 16.58 6.85
C THR A 22 1.77 17.28 5.49
N ALA A 23 0.72 17.95 5.03
CA ALA A 23 0.55 18.41 3.65
C ALA A 23 0.69 17.28 2.61
N GLY A 24 0.27 16.06 2.98
CA GLY A 24 0.52 14.83 2.23
C GLY A 24 1.87 14.19 2.57
N LEU A 25 2.20 13.06 1.96
CA LEU A 25 3.49 12.38 2.14
C LEU A 25 4.52 12.99 1.20
N GLN A 26 5.64 13.48 1.72
CA GLN A 26 6.62 14.19 0.91
C GLN A 26 7.61 13.20 0.26
N GLU A 27 8.22 13.63 -0.84
CA GLU A 27 9.25 12.85 -1.50
C GLU A 27 10.52 12.80 -0.64
N GLY A 28 11.08 11.60 -0.46
CA GLY A 28 12.23 11.37 0.44
C GLY A 28 11.84 10.99 1.87
N ASP A 29 10.58 11.09 2.26
CA ASP A 29 10.15 10.71 3.61
C ASP A 29 10.25 9.20 3.87
N LEU A 30 10.82 8.84 5.02
CA LEU A 30 10.67 7.51 5.61
C LEU A 30 9.62 7.56 6.72
N ILE A 31 8.43 7.00 6.44
CA ILE A 31 7.30 7.01 7.37
C ILE A 31 7.18 5.65 8.05
N ILE A 32 7.14 5.67 9.38
CA ILE A 32 7.09 4.44 10.20
C ILE A 32 5.79 4.39 10.97
N ILE A 33 5.05 3.30 10.75
CA ILE A 33 3.75 3.08 11.39
C ILE A 33 3.91 2.07 12.52
N GLY A 34 3.89 2.59 13.75
CA GLY A 34 3.85 1.82 14.99
C GLY A 34 2.41 1.53 15.40
N ALA A 35 2.04 0.24 15.45
CA ALA A 35 0.73 -0.20 15.91
C ALA A 35 0.83 -1.60 16.53
N ARG A 36 -0.05 -1.91 17.47
CA ARG A 36 -0.18 -3.28 18.01
C ARG A 36 -0.81 -4.20 16.95
N PRO A 37 -0.55 -5.53 17.01
CA PRO A 37 -1.27 -6.50 16.19
C PRO A 37 -2.78 -6.30 16.29
N SER A 38 -3.48 -6.55 15.17
CA SER A 38 -4.94 -6.43 15.06
C SER A 38 -5.53 -5.01 15.23
N MET A 39 -4.72 -3.96 15.32
CA MET A 39 -5.20 -2.56 15.38
C MET A 39 -5.42 -1.92 14.00
N GLY A 40 -5.51 -2.72 12.94
CA GLY A 40 -5.81 -2.21 11.59
C GLY A 40 -4.63 -1.63 10.81
N LYS A 41 -3.37 -1.86 11.24
CA LYS A 41 -2.16 -1.37 10.53
C LYS A 41 -2.16 -1.70 9.04
N ALA A 42 -2.38 -2.98 8.69
CA ALA A 42 -2.41 -3.43 7.31
C ALA A 42 -3.50 -2.71 6.49
N ALA A 43 -4.69 -2.52 7.08
CA ALA A 43 -5.79 -1.82 6.43
C ALA A 43 -5.47 -0.33 6.22
N PHE A 44 -4.84 0.31 7.21
CA PHE A 44 -4.39 1.69 7.10
C PHE A 44 -3.33 1.86 5.99
N VAL A 45 -2.29 1.02 5.98
CA VAL A 45 -1.24 1.05 4.94
C VAL A 45 -1.83 0.85 3.54
N LEU A 46 -2.73 -0.13 3.39
CA LEU A 46 -3.39 -0.40 2.12
C LEU A 46 -4.26 0.78 1.66
N ASN A 47 -4.99 1.43 2.58
CA ASN A 47 -5.80 2.60 2.26
C ASN A 47 -4.95 3.78 1.79
N VAL A 48 -3.83 4.06 2.48
CA VAL A 48 -2.89 5.11 2.07
C VAL A 48 -2.33 4.82 0.68
N ALA A 49 -1.89 3.58 0.44
CA ALA A 49 -1.39 3.15 -0.85
C ALA A 49 -2.44 3.31 -1.97
N PHE A 50 -3.68 2.91 -1.70
CA PHE A 50 -4.79 3.02 -2.65
C PHE A 50 -5.12 4.48 -2.99
N HIS A 51 -5.18 5.37 -1.99
CA HIS A 51 -5.43 6.80 -2.22
C HIS A 51 -4.28 7.47 -2.97
N GLY A 52 -3.03 7.12 -2.65
CA GLY A 52 -1.87 7.59 -3.41
C GLY A 52 -1.94 7.17 -4.87
N ALA A 53 -2.25 5.89 -5.14
CA ALA A 53 -2.41 5.38 -6.50
C ALA A 53 -3.56 6.06 -7.25
N SER A 54 -4.68 6.30 -6.57
CA SER A 54 -5.84 7.02 -7.11
C SER A 54 -5.52 8.48 -7.44
N ALA A 55 -4.59 9.10 -6.72
CA ALA A 55 -4.03 10.41 -7.01
C ALA A 55 -2.84 10.36 -7.99
N HIS A 56 -2.83 9.37 -8.90
CA HIS A 56 -1.83 9.20 -9.94
C HIS A 56 -0.37 9.04 -9.45
N THR A 57 -0.15 8.50 -8.25
CA THR A 57 1.19 8.14 -7.76
C THR A 57 1.52 6.70 -8.14
N ALA A 58 2.74 6.42 -8.61
CA ALA A 58 3.19 5.06 -8.83
C ALA A 58 3.41 4.34 -7.49
N THR A 59 2.52 3.43 -7.13
CA THR A 59 2.48 2.81 -5.81
C THR A 59 2.86 1.33 -5.86
N GLY A 60 3.81 0.93 -5.02
CA GLY A 60 4.19 -0.46 -4.80
C GLY A 60 3.81 -0.92 -3.40
N VAL A 61 3.08 -2.02 -3.27
CA VAL A 61 2.70 -2.62 -1.98
C VAL A 61 3.41 -3.95 -1.83
N PHE A 62 4.33 -4.03 -0.88
CA PHE A 62 5.01 -5.27 -0.48
C PHE A 62 4.29 -5.84 0.73
N SER A 63 3.56 -6.93 0.53
CA SER A 63 2.78 -7.60 1.56
C SER A 63 3.39 -8.95 1.88
N LEU A 64 4.02 -9.06 3.04
CA LEU A 64 4.75 -10.24 3.49
C LEU A 64 3.88 -11.20 4.31
N GLU A 65 2.74 -10.73 4.82
CA GLU A 65 1.81 -11.53 5.61
C GLU A 65 0.53 -11.90 4.85
N MET A 66 0.04 -11.00 4.00
CA MET A 66 -1.22 -11.20 3.28
C MET A 66 -1.00 -11.45 1.80
N GLY A 67 -1.65 -12.47 1.24
CA GLY A 67 -1.64 -12.72 -0.19
C GLY A 67 -2.36 -11.63 -0.99
N GLU A 68 -1.99 -11.48 -2.26
CA GLU A 68 -2.56 -10.47 -3.16
C GLU A 68 -4.10 -10.53 -3.21
N GLU A 69 -4.69 -11.73 -3.26
CA GLU A 69 -6.15 -11.92 -3.32
C GLU A 69 -6.87 -11.30 -2.12
N GLN A 70 -6.26 -11.35 -0.93
CA GLN A 70 -6.87 -10.77 0.28
C GLN A 70 -6.83 -9.24 0.25
N LEU A 71 -5.75 -8.66 -0.29
CA LEU A 71 -5.63 -7.21 -0.46
C LEU A 71 -6.62 -6.71 -1.52
N LEU A 72 -6.73 -7.40 -2.66
CA LEU A 72 -7.69 -7.09 -3.71
C LEU A 72 -9.13 -7.11 -3.17
N LYS A 73 -9.52 -8.12 -2.39
CA LYS A 73 -10.84 -8.18 -1.75
C LYS A 73 -11.10 -6.96 -0.86
N ARG A 74 -10.10 -6.50 -0.11
CA ARG A 74 -10.24 -5.30 0.73
C ARG A 74 -10.39 -4.03 -0.11
N MET A 75 -9.62 -3.89 -1.18
CA MET A 75 -9.75 -2.76 -2.10
C MET A 75 -11.12 -2.75 -2.79
N ILE A 76 -11.59 -3.89 -3.30
CA ILE A 76 -12.92 -4.00 -3.92
C ILE A 76 -14.04 -3.67 -2.92
N SER A 77 -13.92 -4.17 -1.68
CA SER A 77 -14.87 -3.86 -0.60
C SER A 77 -14.93 -2.36 -0.33
N SER A 78 -13.77 -1.71 -0.22
CA SER A 78 -13.63 -0.27 0.04
C SER A 78 -14.16 0.58 -1.12
N THR A 79 -13.75 0.27 -2.35
CA THR A 79 -14.11 1.05 -3.56
C THR A 79 -15.55 0.83 -3.99
N GLY A 80 -16.02 -0.43 -4.00
CA GLY A 80 -17.35 -0.79 -4.47
C GLY A 80 -18.45 -0.65 -3.41
N ASN A 81 -18.09 -0.32 -2.17
CA ASN A 81 -18.99 -0.34 -1.01
C ASN A 81 -19.77 -1.67 -0.92
N ILE A 82 -19.01 -2.76 -0.90
CA ILE A 82 -19.52 -4.14 -0.85
C ILE A 82 -19.09 -4.76 0.48
N ASP A 83 -20.02 -5.44 1.14
CA ASP A 83 -19.73 -6.18 2.38
C ASP A 83 -18.63 -7.24 2.13
N VAL A 84 -17.56 -7.16 2.92
CA VAL A 84 -16.41 -8.07 2.82
C VAL A 84 -16.80 -9.54 3.02
N THR A 85 -17.88 -9.80 3.77
CA THR A 85 -18.43 -11.14 3.99
C THR A 85 -18.97 -11.74 2.70
N LYS A 86 -19.60 -10.92 1.85
CA LYS A 86 -20.04 -11.36 0.52
C LYS A 86 -18.85 -11.74 -0.36
N LEU A 87 -17.76 -10.97 -0.29
CA LEU A 87 -16.53 -11.23 -1.03
C LEU A 87 -15.77 -12.49 -0.57
N LYS A 88 -16.10 -13.07 0.59
CA LYS A 88 -15.60 -14.39 0.99
C LYS A 88 -16.24 -15.52 0.18
N ASN A 89 -17.50 -15.36 -0.24
CA ASN A 89 -18.20 -16.34 -1.08
C ASN A 89 -19.11 -15.64 -2.10
N PRO A 90 -18.51 -14.95 -3.10
CA PRO A 90 -19.27 -14.09 -3.99
C PRO A 90 -20.28 -14.87 -4.84
N LYS A 91 -19.98 -16.14 -5.18
CA LYS A 91 -20.90 -17.00 -5.94
C LYS A 91 -22.23 -17.27 -5.21
N LYS A 92 -22.21 -17.35 -3.88
CA LYS A 92 -23.43 -17.62 -3.08
C LYS A 92 -24.09 -16.36 -2.54
N LEU A 93 -23.31 -15.32 -2.24
CA LEU A 93 -23.75 -14.18 -1.45
C LEU A 93 -23.94 -12.89 -2.26
N CYS A 94 -23.40 -12.81 -3.47
CA CYS A 94 -23.56 -11.64 -4.34
C CYS A 94 -24.75 -11.81 -5.28
N ASN A 95 -25.58 -10.77 -5.35
CA ASN A 95 -26.60 -10.62 -6.39
C ASN A 95 -26.02 -9.94 -7.64
N LEU A 96 -26.83 -9.76 -8.70
CA LEU A 96 -26.40 -9.11 -9.94
C LEU A 96 -25.83 -7.69 -9.72
N LYS A 97 -26.44 -6.89 -8.83
CA LYS A 97 -25.95 -5.55 -8.50
C LYS A 97 -24.60 -5.57 -7.78
N ASP A 98 -24.40 -6.55 -6.90
CA ASP A 98 -23.10 -6.75 -6.24
C ASP A 98 -22.02 -7.11 -7.29
N TRP A 99 -22.35 -7.96 -8.28
CA TRP A 99 -21.43 -8.29 -9.38
C TRP A 99 -21.08 -7.09 -10.27
N GLU A 100 -22.04 -6.22 -10.57
CA GLU A 100 -21.79 -4.96 -11.29
C GLU A 100 -20.82 -4.07 -10.52
N LYS A 101 -21.05 -3.88 -9.21
CA LYS A 101 -20.14 -3.10 -8.34
C LYS A 101 -18.74 -3.71 -8.27
N ILE A 102 -18.65 -5.04 -8.15
CA ILE A 102 -17.36 -5.76 -8.14
C ILE A 102 -16.63 -5.50 -9.45
N SER A 103 -17.31 -5.64 -10.59
CA SER A 103 -16.71 -5.42 -11.91
C SER A 103 -16.24 -3.98 -12.10
N GLN A 104 -17.04 -3.00 -11.67
CA GLN A 104 -16.66 -1.59 -11.74
C GLN A 104 -15.44 -1.31 -10.86
N ALA A 105 -15.44 -1.78 -9.61
CA ALA A 105 -14.32 -1.62 -8.70
C ALA A 105 -13.04 -2.27 -9.23
N MET A 106 -13.12 -3.47 -9.82
CA MET A 106 -11.97 -4.12 -10.44
C MET A 106 -11.43 -3.33 -11.63
N GLY A 107 -12.30 -2.78 -12.48
CA GLY A 107 -11.88 -1.92 -13.58
C GLY A 107 -11.09 -0.72 -13.08
N LEU A 108 -11.64 -0.02 -12.08
CA LEU A 108 -10.96 1.12 -11.44
C LEU A 108 -9.60 0.74 -10.87
N ILE A 109 -9.53 -0.35 -10.10
CA ILE A 109 -8.28 -0.81 -9.48
C ILE A 109 -7.23 -1.18 -10.53
N ASN A 110 -7.63 -1.83 -11.62
CA ASN A 110 -6.72 -2.28 -12.67
C ASN A 110 -6.10 -1.11 -13.46
N ASP A 111 -6.80 0.02 -13.56
CA ASP A 111 -6.30 1.22 -14.23
C ASP A 111 -5.37 2.06 -13.33
N LEU A 112 -5.28 1.73 -12.04
CA LEU A 112 -4.39 2.44 -11.12
C LEU A 112 -2.92 2.11 -11.39
N PRO A 113 -2.01 3.08 -11.19
CA PRO A 113 -0.57 2.83 -11.16
C PRO A 113 -0.12 2.10 -9.88
N LEU A 114 -0.75 0.98 -9.55
CA LEU A 114 -0.55 0.19 -8.35
C LEU A 114 0.02 -1.20 -8.71
N GLU A 115 1.08 -1.63 -8.03
CA GLU A 115 1.61 -3.00 -8.12
C GLU A 115 1.67 -3.63 -6.72
N ILE A 116 1.18 -4.86 -6.59
CA ILE A 116 1.23 -5.65 -5.35
C ILE A 116 2.28 -6.74 -5.51
N TYR A 117 3.08 -6.94 -4.46
CA TYR A 117 4.09 -7.99 -4.37
C TYR A 117 3.85 -8.78 -3.08
N ASP A 118 3.48 -10.05 -3.21
CA ASP A 118 3.12 -10.93 -2.07
C ASP A 118 4.15 -12.05 -1.82
N LYS A 119 5.33 -11.94 -2.43
CA LYS A 119 6.43 -12.90 -2.23
C LYS A 119 6.96 -12.81 -0.80
N ALA A 120 6.88 -13.92 -0.06
CA ALA A 120 7.50 -14.06 1.26
C ALA A 120 9.04 -13.98 1.19
N ASN A 121 9.67 -13.52 2.28
CA ASN A 121 11.13 -13.42 2.44
C ASN A 121 11.83 -12.56 1.36
N VAL A 122 11.21 -11.44 0.97
CA VAL A 122 11.83 -10.49 0.03
C VAL A 122 13.05 -9.81 0.65
N THR A 123 14.13 -9.66 -0.12
CA THR A 123 15.31 -8.91 0.33
C THR A 123 15.16 -7.42 -0.02
N MET A 124 15.93 -6.56 0.65
CA MET A 124 15.95 -5.13 0.31
C MET A 124 16.38 -4.88 -1.15
N GLN A 125 17.27 -5.71 -1.69
CA GLN A 125 17.71 -5.62 -3.08
C GLN A 125 16.57 -5.96 -4.05
N GLU A 126 15.74 -6.94 -3.71
CA GLU A 126 14.54 -7.28 -4.49
C GLU A 126 13.51 -6.14 -4.45
N ILE A 127 13.25 -5.57 -3.26
CA ILE A 127 12.38 -4.38 -3.11
C ILE A 127 12.92 -3.24 -4.00
N TYR A 128 14.21 -2.92 -3.89
CA TYR A 128 14.83 -1.85 -4.67
C TYR A 128 14.73 -2.09 -6.18
N ALA A 129 14.97 -3.32 -6.64
CA ALA A 129 14.84 -3.67 -8.06
C ALA A 129 13.40 -3.50 -8.57
N LYS A 130 12.40 -3.90 -7.78
CA LYS A 130 10.97 -3.73 -8.11
C LYS A 130 10.57 -2.26 -8.11
N THR A 131 11.00 -1.49 -7.12
CA THR A 131 10.79 -0.03 -7.06
C THR A 131 11.37 0.68 -8.28
N ARG A 132 12.59 0.34 -8.70
CA ARG A 132 13.18 0.90 -9.92
C ARG A 132 12.41 0.51 -11.18
N LYS A 133 11.92 -0.73 -11.25
CA LYS A 133 11.06 -1.18 -12.36
C LYS A 133 9.76 -0.36 -12.40
N LEU A 134 9.13 -0.13 -11.24
CA LEU A 134 7.92 0.67 -11.10
C LEU A 134 8.14 2.13 -11.55
N LYS A 135 9.23 2.77 -11.09
CA LYS A 135 9.59 4.13 -11.54
C LYS A 135 9.87 4.21 -13.03
N ARG A 136 10.49 3.17 -13.64
CA ARG A 136 10.69 3.12 -15.10
C ARG A 136 9.38 2.97 -15.87
N LYS A 137 8.41 2.23 -15.32
CA LYS A 137 7.07 2.08 -15.92
C LYS A 137 6.28 3.39 -15.87
N TYR A 138 6.52 4.21 -14.85
CA TYR A 138 5.83 5.46 -14.60
C TYR A 138 6.82 6.62 -14.36
N PRO A 139 7.56 7.06 -15.39
CA PRO A 139 8.67 8.01 -15.24
C PRO A 139 8.22 9.36 -14.66
N ASP A 140 7.05 9.84 -15.07
CA ASP A 140 6.53 11.17 -14.70
C ASP A 140 5.76 11.19 -13.36
N LYS A 141 5.61 10.03 -12.70
CA LYS A 141 4.85 9.91 -11.46
C LYS A 141 5.78 9.92 -10.24
N LYS A 142 5.30 10.50 -9.13
CA LYS A 142 5.88 10.28 -7.80
C LYS A 142 5.80 8.78 -7.45
N VAL A 143 6.66 8.31 -6.55
CA VAL A 143 6.68 6.89 -6.14
C VAL A 143 6.34 6.77 -4.67
N LEU A 144 5.41 5.88 -4.34
CA LEU A 144 5.08 5.50 -2.98
C LEU A 144 5.34 4.00 -2.79
N ILE A 145 6.17 3.64 -1.82
CA ILE A 145 6.42 2.24 -1.47
C ILE A 145 5.87 1.94 -0.09
N ALA A 146 4.86 1.08 -0.04
CA ALA A 146 4.25 0.59 1.19
C ALA A 146 4.78 -0.82 1.49
N ILE A 147 5.26 -1.05 2.71
CA ILE A 147 5.80 -2.34 3.15
C ILE A 147 5.06 -2.79 4.41
N ASP A 148 4.41 -3.95 4.34
CA ASP A 148 3.75 -4.61 5.47
C ASP A 148 4.29 -6.04 5.60
N TYR A 149 5.19 -6.40 6.53
CA TYR A 149 5.72 -5.65 7.68
C TYR A 149 7.26 -5.72 7.77
N LEU A 150 7.89 -4.62 8.21
CA LEU A 150 9.35 -4.43 8.19
C LEU A 150 10.17 -5.44 9.01
N GLN A 151 9.61 -6.11 10.04
CA GLN A 151 10.45 -7.03 10.84
C GLN A 151 10.74 -8.36 10.13
N LEU A 152 10.23 -8.55 8.90
CA LEU A 152 10.55 -9.66 7.99
C LEU A 152 11.53 -9.28 6.86
N ILE A 153 12.07 -8.07 6.83
CA ILE A 153 13.21 -7.79 5.95
C ILE A 153 14.41 -8.54 6.53
N VAL A 154 14.76 -9.65 5.88
CA VAL A 154 15.94 -10.45 6.24
C VAL A 154 17.16 -9.61 5.91
N GLY A 155 17.89 -9.17 6.94
CA GLY A 155 19.20 -8.55 6.78
C GLY A 155 20.23 -9.53 6.22
N ASP A 156 21.33 -8.98 5.70
CA ASP A 156 22.39 -9.76 5.05
C ASP A 156 22.88 -10.89 6.00
N PRO A 157 22.80 -12.17 5.59
CA PRO A 157 23.17 -13.30 6.44
C PRO A 157 24.63 -13.27 6.97
N LYS A 158 25.49 -12.38 6.45
CA LYS A 158 26.83 -12.12 6.99
C LYS A 158 26.84 -11.38 8.34
N HIS A 159 25.73 -10.80 8.80
CA HIS A 159 25.66 -9.98 10.03
C HIS A 159 24.69 -10.52 11.09
N LYS A 160 24.62 -11.85 11.24
CA LYS A 160 23.72 -12.60 12.16
C LYS A 160 23.77 -12.24 13.66
N GLY A 161 24.55 -11.25 14.09
CA GLY A 161 24.79 -10.95 15.50
C GLY A 161 23.88 -9.91 16.16
N ASN A 162 23.29 -8.96 15.43
CA ASN A 162 22.59 -7.83 16.06
C ASN A 162 21.43 -7.31 15.20
N ARG A 163 20.25 -7.91 15.38
CA ARG A 163 18.97 -7.41 14.80
C ARG A 163 18.66 -5.96 15.20
N MET A 164 19.26 -5.47 16.30
CA MET A 164 19.15 -4.08 16.76
C MET A 164 19.97 -3.09 15.91
N GLN A 165 21.11 -3.53 15.33
CA GLN A 165 21.99 -2.69 14.50
C GLN A 165 21.56 -2.63 13.02
N GLU A 166 20.80 -3.63 12.53
CA GLU A 166 20.31 -3.60 11.15
C GLU A 166 19.22 -2.55 10.93
N ILE A 167 18.42 -2.25 11.95
CA ILE A 167 17.40 -1.20 11.89
C ILE A 167 18.06 0.18 11.75
N GLU A 168 19.18 0.40 12.44
CA GLU A 168 19.92 1.68 12.45
C GLU A 168 20.50 2.06 11.07
N LYS A 169 20.79 1.06 10.22
CA LYS A 169 21.39 1.28 8.90
C LYS A 169 20.42 1.86 7.86
N TYR A 170 19.12 1.83 8.13
CA TYR A 170 18.08 2.38 7.26
C TYR A 170 17.66 3.82 7.64
N TYR A 171 18.28 4.42 8.66
CA TYR A 171 17.97 5.78 9.15
C TYR A 171 18.98 6.85 8.71
N ILE A 172 19.97 6.52 7.87
CA ILE A 172 20.96 7.49 7.41
C ILE A 172 21.02 7.50 5.88
N CYS A 173 20.34 8.51 5.32
CA CYS A 173 20.55 9.24 4.05
C CYS A 173 19.22 9.53 3.36
#